data_AF-A0A2G3NRX1-F1
#
_entry.id   AF-A0A2G3NRX1-F1
#
_cell.length_a   1.000
_cell.length_b   1.000
_cell.length_c   1.000
_cell.angle_alpha   90.00
_cell.angle_beta   90.00
_cell.angle_gamma   90.00
#
_symmetry.space_group_name_H-M   'P 1'
#
loop_
_entity.id
_entity.type
_entity.pdbx_description
1 polymer ?
#
loop_
_entity_poly.entity_id
_entity_poly.type
_entity_poly.pdbx_seq_one_letter_code
_entity_poly.pdbx_strand_id
1 'polypeptide(L)'
;MQVIRIYYISLSGNTTNFLERLDHYLQRELQEKLDYVNVKDLVKNNESLEFEIKEPYFAFLPAYLEGGNGVTTGNIEILTTPLRRLIAYKKNSKYCMGIIGSGNRNFNKQFCLTAHQYSEEFGFPVLDEFELRGTEEDVIRISNRLNTRLIEWRYSSELVSYRHLPNMTSHHMPHPLRHSHHIKDGTWEKITIWSGKIKIFELRENGDVLRECTYDTSNQPPFIEPQTWYKLSPLTEDLVFSIDLFCKKSDFLHQ
;
A
#
# COMPACT_ATOMS: atom_id res chain seq x y z
N MET A 1 3.15 -10.18 16.84
CA MET A 1 3.38 -10.49 15.42
C MET A 1 2.14 -10.12 14.64
N GLN A 2 2.24 -9.07 13.82
CA GLN A 2 1.16 -8.64 12.93
C GLN A 2 0.93 -9.69 11.83
N VAL A 3 -0.34 -9.93 11.49
CA VAL A 3 -0.73 -10.88 10.45
C VAL A 3 -1.37 -10.11 9.31
N ILE A 4 -0.85 -10.27 8.10
CA ILE A 4 -1.35 -9.61 6.89
C ILE A 4 -2.13 -10.64 6.08
N ARG A 5 -3.45 -10.44 5.94
CA ARG A 5 -4.29 -11.36 5.17
C ARG A 5 -4.25 -11.07 3.68
N ILE A 6 -4.11 -12.11 2.88
CA ILE A 6 -4.04 -12.05 1.42
C ILE A 6 -4.98 -13.08 0.80
N TYR A 7 -5.79 -12.65 -0.17
CA TYR A 7 -6.48 -13.56 -1.08
C TYR A 7 -5.87 -13.43 -2.46
N TYR A 8 -5.46 -14.54 -3.05
CA TYR A 8 -4.79 -14.52 -4.35
C TYR A 8 -5.23 -15.66 -5.23
N ILE A 9 -4.86 -15.63 -6.50
CA ILE A 9 -4.98 -16.78 -7.37
C ILE A 9 -3.67 -17.02 -8.11
N SER A 10 -3.24 -18.27 -8.19
CA SER A 10 -2.01 -18.67 -8.87
C SER A 10 -2.21 -19.96 -9.64
N LEU A 11 -2.16 -19.85 -10.97
CA LEU A 11 -2.40 -21.00 -11.85
C LEU A 11 -1.12 -21.80 -12.09
N SER A 12 -0.02 -21.10 -12.41
CA SER A 12 1.30 -21.66 -12.75
C SER A 12 2.35 -21.58 -11.63
N GLY A 13 2.03 -20.98 -10.48
CA GLY A 13 2.92 -20.90 -9.32
C GLY A 13 3.74 -19.61 -9.18
N ASN A 14 3.75 -18.73 -10.18
CA ASN A 14 4.51 -17.47 -10.12
C ASN A 14 4.10 -16.57 -8.94
N THR A 15 2.80 -16.30 -8.79
CA THR A 15 2.28 -15.49 -7.68
C THR A 15 2.47 -16.19 -6.33
N THR A 16 2.34 -17.52 -6.28
CA THR A 16 2.62 -18.32 -5.08
C THR A 16 4.08 -18.14 -4.64
N ASN A 17 5.02 -18.30 -5.57
CA ASN A 17 6.44 -18.14 -5.29
C ASN A 17 6.80 -16.73 -4.81
N PHE A 18 6.16 -15.70 -5.38
CA PHE A 18 6.33 -14.33 -4.90
C PHE A 18 5.86 -14.17 -3.45
N LEU A 19 4.67 -14.68 -3.11
CA LEU A 19 4.11 -14.60 -1.76
C LEU A 19 4.93 -15.38 -0.72
N GLU A 20 5.49 -16.54 -1.07
CA GLU A 20 6.39 -17.29 -0.20
C GLU A 20 7.66 -16.49 0.15
N ARG A 21 8.27 -15.84 -0.85
CA ARG A 21 9.44 -14.97 -0.64
C ARG A 21 9.10 -13.73 0.17
N LEU A 22 7.94 -13.13 -0.08
CA LEU A 22 7.44 -11.99 0.69
C LEU A 22 7.18 -12.36 2.16
N ASP A 23 6.56 -13.51 2.43
CA ASP A 23 6.33 -13.99 3.80
C ASP A 23 7.66 -14.21 4.54
N HIS A 24 8.63 -14.87 3.90
CA HIS A 24 9.95 -15.06 4.49
C HIS A 24 10.66 -13.74 4.79
N TYR A 25 10.59 -12.76 3.89
CA TYR A 25 11.15 -11.42 4.12
C TYR A 25 10.48 -10.71 5.31
N LEU A 26 9.14 -10.71 5.37
CA LEU A 26 8.38 -10.08 6.45
C LEU A 26 8.67 -10.70 7.82
N GLN A 27 8.78 -12.03 7.89
CA GLN A 27 9.10 -12.73 9.13
C GLN A 27 10.52 -12.41 9.60
N ARG A 28 11.49 -12.38 8.68
CA ARG A 28 12.90 -12.16 9.00
C ARG A 28 13.19 -10.71 9.40
N GLU A 29 12.67 -9.74 8.64
CA GLU A 29 13.04 -8.33 8.78
C GLU A 29 12.09 -7.55 9.69
N LEU A 30 10.79 -7.88 9.70
CA LEU A 30 9.75 -7.07 10.34
C LEU A 30 9.01 -7.79 11.48
N GLN A 31 9.27 -9.07 11.71
CA GLN A 31 8.52 -9.91 12.68
C GLN A 31 7.00 -9.90 12.41
N GLU A 32 6.63 -9.87 11.13
CA GLU A 32 5.27 -9.97 10.62
C GLU A 32 5.10 -11.26 9.82
N LYS A 33 3.87 -11.72 9.61
CA LYS A 33 3.61 -12.90 8.76
C LYS A 33 2.44 -12.69 7.80
N LEU A 34 2.45 -13.42 6.71
CA LEU A 34 1.32 -13.51 5.79
C LEU A 34 0.36 -14.63 6.19
N ASP A 35 -0.94 -14.36 6.04
CA ASP A 35 -2.02 -15.35 6.04
C ASP A 35 -2.64 -15.31 4.64
N TYR A 36 -2.16 -16.17 3.73
CA TYR A 36 -2.50 -16.11 2.31
C TYR A 36 -3.27 -17.34 1.83
N VAL A 37 -4.40 -17.09 1.15
CA VAL A 37 -5.30 -18.12 0.65
C VAL A 37 -5.34 -18.09 -0.87
N ASN A 38 -4.98 -19.20 -1.50
CA ASN A 38 -5.09 -19.39 -2.94
C ASN A 38 -6.52 -19.78 -3.31
N VAL A 39 -7.25 -18.89 -3.97
CA VAL A 39 -8.64 -19.12 -4.39
C VAL A 39 -8.77 -20.32 -5.33
N LYS A 40 -7.71 -20.66 -6.09
CA LYS A 40 -7.67 -21.89 -6.90
C LYS A 40 -7.87 -23.15 -6.05
N ASP A 41 -7.32 -23.19 -4.84
CA ASP A 41 -7.39 -24.37 -3.98
C ASP A 41 -8.79 -24.52 -3.39
N LEU A 42 -9.45 -23.42 -3.03
CA LEU A 42 -10.86 -23.42 -2.64
C LEU A 42 -11.76 -23.98 -3.75
N VAL A 43 -11.57 -23.53 -4.99
CA VAL A 43 -12.31 -24.04 -6.15
C VAL A 43 -12.04 -25.53 -6.36
N LYS A 44 -10.78 -25.95 -6.29
CA LYS A 44 -10.38 -27.35 -6.47
C LYS A 44 -10.99 -28.27 -5.40
N ASN A 45 -11.09 -27.78 -4.17
CA ASN A 45 -11.66 -28.51 -3.04
C ASN A 45 -13.20 -28.44 -2.99
N ASN A 46 -13.84 -27.80 -3.97
CA ASN A 46 -15.29 -27.56 -4.01
C ASN A 46 -15.79 -26.77 -2.79
N GLU A 47 -14.95 -25.90 -2.24
CA GLU A 47 -15.30 -24.96 -1.17
C GLU A 47 -16.02 -23.75 -1.76
N SER A 48 -16.95 -23.18 -0.99
CA SER A 48 -17.70 -22.00 -1.42
C SER A 48 -16.80 -20.76 -1.43
N LEU A 49 -16.92 -19.93 -2.47
CA LEU A 49 -16.32 -18.59 -2.53
C LEU A 49 -17.25 -17.51 -1.95
N GLU A 50 -18.43 -17.90 -1.49
CA GLU A 50 -19.51 -17.01 -1.03
C GLU A 50 -19.50 -16.86 0.50
N PHE A 51 -18.34 -16.48 1.05
CA PHE A 51 -18.18 -16.16 2.47
C PHE A 51 -17.80 -14.69 2.68
N GLU A 52 -18.22 -14.13 3.81
CA GLU A 52 -17.93 -12.75 4.16
C GLU A 52 -16.54 -12.62 4.78
N ILE A 53 -15.75 -11.70 4.24
CA ILE A 53 -14.51 -11.22 4.82
C ILE A 53 -14.84 -9.97 5.63
N LYS A 54 -14.55 -10.00 6.94
CA LYS A 54 -14.88 -8.93 7.89
C LYS A 54 -13.65 -8.20 8.44
N GLU A 55 -12.48 -8.50 7.89
CA GLU A 55 -11.19 -7.94 8.29
C GLU A 55 -10.43 -7.45 7.05
N PRO A 56 -9.56 -6.44 7.19
CA PRO A 56 -8.80 -5.92 6.06
C PRO A 56 -7.91 -6.97 5.40
N TYR A 57 -7.83 -6.96 4.07
CA TYR A 57 -6.98 -7.87 3.30
C TYR A 57 -6.43 -7.22 2.03
N PHE A 58 -5.43 -7.86 1.42
CA PHE A 58 -4.92 -7.50 0.09
C PHE A 58 -5.20 -8.58 -0.95
N ALA A 59 -5.30 -8.18 -2.21
CA ALA A 59 -5.46 -9.10 -3.33
C ALA A 59 -4.18 -9.20 -4.18
N PHE A 60 -3.86 -10.40 -4.67
CA PHE A 60 -2.80 -10.61 -5.66
C PHE A 60 -3.36 -11.33 -6.88
N LEU A 61 -3.23 -10.73 -8.06
CA LEU A 61 -3.91 -11.17 -9.27
C LEU A 61 -2.97 -11.24 -10.48
N PRO A 62 -2.68 -12.43 -11.01
CA PRO A 62 -2.02 -12.57 -12.29
C PRO A 62 -2.98 -12.22 -13.44
N ALA A 63 -2.47 -11.56 -14.48
CA ALA A 63 -3.26 -11.23 -15.66
C ALA A 63 -3.35 -12.43 -16.62
N TYR A 64 -4.57 -12.89 -16.85
CA TYR A 64 -4.93 -13.85 -17.89
C TYR A 64 -6.08 -13.28 -18.70
N LEU A 65 -5.81 -12.88 -19.95
CA LEU A 65 -6.77 -12.28 -20.85
C LEU A 65 -6.97 -13.16 -22.08
N GLU A 66 -8.15 -13.10 -22.68
CA GLU A 66 -8.36 -13.67 -24.02
C GLU A 66 -7.33 -13.06 -24.99
N GLY A 67 -6.71 -13.93 -25.80
CA GLY A 67 -5.86 -13.46 -26.88
C GLY A 67 -6.68 -12.71 -27.92
N GLY A 68 -6.07 -11.67 -28.51
CA GLY A 68 -6.65 -10.98 -29.64
C GLY A 68 -6.94 -11.91 -30.83
N ASN A 69 -7.97 -11.60 -31.62
CA ASN A 69 -8.31 -12.34 -32.85
C ASN A 69 -7.62 -11.77 -34.11
N GLY A 70 -6.56 -10.96 -33.92
CA GLY A 70 -5.89 -10.23 -35.00
C GLY A 70 -6.52 -8.87 -35.35
N VAL A 71 -7.72 -8.55 -34.85
CA VAL A 71 -8.39 -7.25 -35.02
C VAL A 71 -8.51 -6.50 -33.70
N THR A 72 -8.77 -7.20 -32.60
CA THR A 72 -8.78 -6.64 -31.24
C THR A 72 -7.68 -7.27 -30.41
N THR A 73 -7.21 -6.57 -29.38
CA THR A 73 -6.14 -7.07 -28.49
C THR A 73 -6.64 -8.11 -27.47
N GLY A 74 -7.96 -8.19 -27.23
CA GLY A 74 -8.56 -9.07 -26.23
C GLY A 74 -8.31 -8.58 -24.80
N ASN A 75 -9.33 -8.01 -24.15
CA ASN A 75 -9.20 -7.43 -22.80
C ASN A 75 -10.14 -8.12 -21.79
N ILE A 76 -10.66 -9.29 -22.14
CA ILE A 76 -11.60 -10.06 -21.33
C ILE A 76 -10.80 -10.98 -20.42
N GLU A 77 -11.02 -10.87 -19.11
CA GLU A 77 -10.42 -11.75 -18.11
C GLU A 77 -10.87 -13.21 -18.31
N ILE A 78 -9.91 -14.14 -18.25
CA ILE A 78 -10.15 -15.57 -18.24
C ILE A 78 -9.37 -16.23 -17.11
N LEU A 79 -9.83 -17.42 -16.68
CA LEU A 79 -9.18 -18.30 -15.69
C LEU A 79 -9.08 -17.76 -14.25
N THR A 80 -8.97 -16.45 -14.04
CA THR A 80 -8.79 -15.82 -12.71
C THR A 80 -10.06 -15.24 -12.10
N THR A 81 -11.18 -15.34 -12.81
CA THR A 81 -12.50 -14.87 -12.36
C THR A 81 -12.98 -15.43 -11.00
N PRO A 82 -12.52 -16.59 -10.48
CA PRO A 82 -12.83 -16.98 -9.10
C PRO A 82 -12.41 -15.95 -8.05
N LEU A 83 -11.27 -15.26 -8.22
CA LEU A 83 -10.87 -14.20 -7.29
C LEU A 83 -11.85 -13.02 -7.37
N ARG A 84 -12.29 -12.64 -8.59
CA ARG A 84 -13.36 -11.66 -8.79
C ARG A 84 -14.61 -12.00 -7.99
N ARG A 85 -15.06 -13.25 -8.10
CA ARG A 85 -16.29 -13.73 -7.44
C ARG A 85 -16.20 -13.59 -5.91
N LEU A 86 -15.05 -13.96 -5.33
CA LEU A 86 -14.80 -13.80 -3.90
C LEU A 86 -14.84 -12.32 -3.48
N ILE A 87 -14.19 -11.43 -4.24
CA ILE A 87 -14.15 -9.99 -3.94
C ILE A 87 -15.53 -9.32 -4.10
N ALA A 88 -16.28 -9.70 -5.14
CA ALA A 88 -17.60 -9.18 -5.42
C ALA A 88 -18.68 -9.65 -4.43
N TYR A 89 -18.39 -10.69 -3.64
CA TYR A 89 -19.38 -11.23 -2.70
C TYR A 89 -19.68 -10.26 -1.55
N LYS A 90 -20.95 -9.84 -1.48
CA LYS A 90 -21.50 -8.93 -0.45
C LYS A 90 -20.66 -7.64 -0.28
N LYS A 91 -19.90 -7.55 0.82
CA LYS A 91 -19.11 -6.37 1.21
C LYS A 91 -17.61 -6.64 1.21
N ASN A 92 -17.16 -7.76 0.63
CA ASN A 92 -15.75 -8.15 0.66
C ASN A 92 -14.86 -7.06 0.03
N SER A 93 -15.29 -6.46 -1.09
CA SER A 93 -14.60 -5.32 -1.71
C SER A 93 -14.32 -4.16 -0.75
N LYS A 94 -15.18 -3.90 0.25
CA LYS A 94 -14.97 -2.81 1.23
C LYS A 94 -13.81 -3.07 2.20
N TYR A 95 -13.42 -4.33 2.36
CA TYR A 95 -12.29 -4.74 3.21
C TYR A 95 -11.01 -4.96 2.40
N CYS A 96 -11.08 -4.93 1.07
CA CYS A 96 -9.90 -5.00 0.23
C CYS A 96 -9.14 -3.66 0.28
N MET A 97 -7.95 -3.68 0.86
CA MET A 97 -7.11 -2.48 1.00
C MET A 97 -6.42 -2.08 -0.30
N GLY A 98 -6.34 -3.00 -1.26
CA GLY A 98 -5.76 -2.79 -2.58
C GLY A 98 -5.32 -4.10 -3.23
N ILE A 99 -4.96 -4.01 -4.50
CA ILE A 99 -4.59 -5.14 -5.35
C ILE A 99 -3.16 -4.99 -5.89
N ILE A 100 -2.43 -6.11 -5.96
CA ILE A 100 -1.12 -6.19 -6.60
C ILE A 100 -1.27 -7.03 -7.88
N GLY A 101 -0.85 -6.47 -9.01
CA GLY A 101 -0.85 -7.13 -10.31
C GLY A 101 0.39 -8.00 -10.53
N SER A 102 0.21 -9.19 -11.09
CA SER A 102 1.30 -9.97 -11.67
C SER A 102 1.08 -10.13 -13.18
N GLY A 103 2.13 -10.02 -13.97
CA GLY A 103 2.00 -10.07 -15.43
C GLY A 103 3.27 -10.45 -16.15
N ASN A 104 3.25 -10.32 -17.47
CA ASN A 104 4.43 -10.49 -18.32
C ASN A 104 4.51 -9.29 -19.26
N ARG A 105 5.63 -8.57 -19.25
CA ARG A 105 5.80 -7.30 -19.99
C ARG A 105 5.78 -7.50 -21.50
N ASN A 106 5.96 -8.73 -21.99
CA ASN A 106 5.78 -9.06 -23.40
C ASN A 106 4.36 -8.76 -23.92
N PHE A 107 3.37 -8.64 -23.03
CA PHE A 107 1.99 -8.26 -23.36
C PHE A 107 1.78 -6.73 -23.43
N ASN A 108 2.83 -5.91 -23.27
CA ASN A 108 2.82 -4.46 -23.44
C ASN A 108 1.67 -3.78 -22.68
N LYS A 109 0.68 -3.18 -23.38
CA LYS A 109 -0.45 -2.46 -22.78
C LYS A 109 -1.38 -3.34 -21.92
N GLN A 110 -1.24 -4.66 -22.01
CA GLN A 110 -2.01 -5.62 -21.24
C GLN A 110 -1.28 -6.12 -19.99
N PHE A 111 -0.03 -5.68 -19.77
CA PHE A 111 0.69 -5.97 -18.54
C PHE A 111 -0.16 -5.55 -17.34
N CYS A 112 -0.49 -6.51 -16.47
CA CYS A 112 -1.26 -6.32 -15.24
C CYS A 112 -2.66 -5.68 -15.41
N LEU A 113 -3.21 -5.62 -16.63
CA LEU A 113 -4.46 -4.93 -16.93
C LEU A 113 -5.64 -5.39 -16.07
N THR A 114 -5.72 -6.67 -15.71
CA THR A 114 -6.81 -7.22 -14.89
C THR A 114 -6.84 -6.61 -13.48
N ALA A 115 -5.68 -6.25 -12.90
CA ALA A 115 -5.63 -5.57 -11.61
C ALA A 115 -6.23 -4.16 -11.69
N HIS A 116 -5.95 -3.44 -12.78
CA HIS A 116 -6.57 -2.13 -13.05
C HIS A 116 -8.07 -2.23 -13.28
N GLN A 117 -8.53 -3.25 -14.01
CA GLN A 117 -9.97 -3.51 -14.20
C GLN A 117 -10.69 -3.72 -12.86
N TYR A 118 -10.09 -4.49 -11.95
CA TYR A 118 -10.66 -4.69 -10.60
C TYR A 118 -10.63 -3.41 -9.77
N SER A 119 -9.57 -2.62 -9.89
CA SER A 119 -9.46 -1.34 -9.21
C SER A 119 -10.57 -0.38 -9.64
N GLU A 120 -10.84 -0.29 -10.95
CA GLU A 120 -11.94 0.51 -11.50
C GLU A 120 -13.31 -0.02 -11.06
N GLU A 121 -13.51 -1.34 -11.07
CA GLU A 121 -14.78 -1.97 -10.72
C GLU A 121 -15.13 -1.83 -9.23
N PHE A 122 -14.15 -2.04 -8.34
CA PHE A 122 -14.39 -2.17 -6.91
C PHE A 122 -13.95 -0.95 -6.08
N GLY A 123 -13.20 -0.01 -6.66
CA GLY A 123 -12.81 1.25 -6.05
C GLY A 123 -11.63 1.20 -5.07
N PHE A 124 -11.00 0.04 -4.88
CA PHE A 124 -9.72 -0.06 -4.16
C PHE A 124 -8.53 0.21 -5.12
N PRO A 125 -7.38 0.70 -4.63
CA PRO A 125 -6.25 1.05 -5.50
C PRO A 125 -5.48 -0.18 -5.99
N VAL A 126 -4.87 -0.06 -7.17
CA VAL A 126 -3.69 -0.88 -7.53
C VAL A 126 -2.52 -0.34 -6.71
N LEU A 127 -1.95 -1.18 -5.84
CA LEU A 127 -0.84 -0.79 -4.96
C LEU A 127 0.50 -0.94 -5.64
N ASP A 128 0.64 -2.01 -6.42
CA ASP A 128 1.85 -2.29 -7.15
C ASP A 128 1.68 -3.39 -8.21
N GLU A 129 2.73 -3.60 -9.00
CA GLU A 129 2.82 -4.60 -10.05
C GLU A 129 4.22 -5.25 -10.08
N PHE A 130 4.27 -6.53 -10.47
CA PHE A 130 5.51 -7.25 -10.70
C PHE A 130 5.42 -8.21 -11.88
N GLU A 131 6.57 -8.55 -12.47
CA GLU A 131 6.65 -9.46 -13.61
C GLU A 131 6.91 -10.90 -13.17
N LEU A 132 6.13 -11.84 -13.70
CA LEU A 132 6.21 -13.27 -13.45
C LEU A 132 6.25 -13.57 -11.94
N ARG A 133 7.38 -14.07 -11.43
CA ARG A 133 7.61 -14.40 -10.01
C ARG A 133 8.20 -13.25 -9.18
N GLY A 134 8.42 -12.09 -9.80
CA GLY A 134 9.05 -10.91 -9.21
C GLY A 134 10.54 -11.10 -8.88
N THR A 135 11.21 -9.98 -8.65
CA THR A 135 12.60 -9.85 -8.20
C THR A 135 12.67 -9.69 -6.68
N GLU A 136 13.87 -9.61 -6.09
CA GLU A 136 14.01 -9.28 -4.66
C GLU A 136 13.66 -7.81 -4.37
N GLU A 137 13.95 -6.92 -5.33
CA GLU A 137 13.57 -5.51 -5.25
C GLU A 137 12.04 -5.36 -5.21
N ASP A 138 11.31 -6.18 -5.97
CA ASP A 138 9.85 -6.24 -5.93
C ASP A 138 9.34 -6.67 -4.54
N VAL A 139 9.99 -7.63 -3.89
CA VAL A 139 9.61 -8.09 -2.54
C VAL A 139 9.73 -6.95 -1.53
N ILE A 140 10.87 -6.26 -1.51
CA ILE A 140 11.12 -5.14 -0.59
C ILE A 140 10.13 -4.00 -0.86
N ARG A 141 9.99 -3.63 -2.13
CA ARG A 141 9.12 -2.53 -2.56
C ARG A 141 7.67 -2.81 -2.24
N ILE A 142 7.16 -4.00 -2.54
CA ILE A 142 5.77 -4.38 -2.27
C ILE A 142 5.54 -4.52 -0.76
N SER A 143 6.49 -5.06 0.00
CA SER A 143 6.43 -5.06 1.48
C SER A 143 6.19 -3.65 2.04
N ASN A 144 6.98 -2.67 1.57
CA ASN A 144 6.81 -1.26 1.97
C ASN A 144 5.44 -0.69 1.56
N ARG A 145 4.92 -1.06 0.38
CA ARG A 145 3.57 -0.66 -0.07
C ARG A 145 2.47 -1.22 0.82
N LEU A 146 2.54 -2.50 1.15
CA LEU A 146 1.56 -3.15 2.04
C LEU A 146 1.55 -2.49 3.41
N ASN A 147 2.73 -2.28 3.99
CA ASN A 147 2.86 -1.62 5.29
C ASN A 147 2.31 -0.19 5.27
N THR A 148 2.70 0.61 4.27
CA THR A 148 2.20 1.98 4.10
C THR A 148 0.67 2.00 4.02
N ARG A 149 0.08 1.07 3.24
CA ARG A 149 -1.37 1.00 3.09
C ARG A 149 -2.09 0.55 4.36
N LEU A 150 -1.52 -0.39 5.11
CA LEU A 150 -2.03 -0.80 6.43
C LEU A 150 -2.06 0.35 7.42
N ILE A 151 -0.96 1.10 7.47
CA ILE A 151 -0.81 2.30 8.28
C ILE A 151 -1.89 3.33 7.91
N GLU A 152 -2.02 3.66 6.63
CA GLU A 152 -3.05 4.59 6.14
C GLU A 152 -4.47 4.10 6.45
N TRP A 153 -4.74 2.80 6.29
CA TRP A 153 -6.04 2.23 6.60
C TRP A 153 -6.39 2.39 8.08
N ARG A 154 -5.48 1.99 8.98
CA ARG A 154 -5.65 2.13 10.44
C ARG A 154 -5.97 3.58 10.79
N TYR A 155 -5.18 4.51 10.29
CA TYR A 155 -5.38 5.92 10.57
C TYR A 155 -6.67 6.48 9.95
N SER A 156 -7.02 6.14 8.71
CA SER A 156 -8.29 6.61 8.12
C SER A 156 -9.53 6.07 8.84
N SER A 157 -9.41 4.89 9.46
CA SER A 157 -10.51 4.26 10.18
C SER A 157 -10.71 4.86 11.59
N GLU A 158 -9.64 5.35 12.21
CA GLU A 158 -9.65 5.81 13.62
C GLU A 158 -9.49 7.34 13.78
N LEU A 159 -8.85 7.99 12.81
CA LEU A 159 -8.47 9.40 12.86
C LEU A 159 -9.35 10.27 11.95
N VAL A 160 -9.33 11.57 12.23
CA VAL A 160 -9.96 12.62 11.44
C VAL A 160 -9.00 13.79 11.32
N SER A 161 -8.88 14.35 10.12
CA SER A 161 -8.08 15.57 9.90
C SER A 161 -8.83 16.75 10.51
N TYR A 162 -8.14 17.53 11.34
CA TYR A 162 -8.69 18.75 11.94
C TYR A 162 -7.99 20.02 11.48
N ARG A 163 -6.84 19.90 10.79
CA ARG A 163 -6.12 21.05 10.24
C ARG A 163 -5.23 20.66 9.06
N HIS A 164 -5.32 21.43 7.98
CA HIS A 164 -4.40 21.39 6.86
C HIS A 164 -3.45 22.59 6.91
N LEU A 165 -2.14 22.37 6.78
CA LEU A 165 -1.14 23.43 6.70
C LEU A 165 -0.88 23.82 5.23
N PRO A 166 -0.60 25.10 4.94
CA PRO A 166 -0.27 25.54 3.58
C PRO A 166 0.92 24.78 2.99
N ASN A 167 0.96 24.67 1.66
CA ASN A 167 2.08 24.08 0.94
C ASN A 167 3.40 24.77 1.32
N MET A 168 4.42 23.95 1.55
CA MET A 168 5.77 24.35 1.89
C MET A 168 6.72 23.96 0.76
N THR A 169 7.85 24.66 0.66
CA THR A 169 8.87 24.38 -0.36
C THR A 169 10.25 24.17 0.27
N SER A 170 11.21 23.71 -0.53
CA SER A 170 12.63 23.60 -0.16
C SER A 170 13.18 24.89 0.49
N HIS A 171 12.82 26.05 -0.06
CA HIS A 171 13.26 27.36 0.42
C HIS A 171 12.39 27.90 1.57
N HIS A 172 11.09 27.61 1.56
CA HIS A 172 10.12 28.13 2.50
C HIS A 172 9.56 27.02 3.40
N MET A 173 10.42 26.54 4.30
CA MET A 173 10.06 25.58 5.36
C MET A 173 10.18 26.25 6.74
N PRO A 174 9.27 26.01 7.69
CA PRO A 174 9.41 26.44 9.07
C PRO A 174 10.73 25.96 9.71
N HIS A 175 11.35 26.82 10.52
CA HIS A 175 12.61 26.49 11.21
C HIS A 175 12.54 25.21 12.06
N PRO A 176 11.47 24.93 12.85
CA PRO A 176 11.38 23.70 13.64
C PRO A 176 11.46 22.44 12.79
N LEU A 177 10.76 22.40 11.65
CA LEU A 177 10.76 21.25 10.75
C LEU A 177 12.13 20.94 10.15
N ARG A 178 13.06 21.91 10.07
CA ARG A 178 14.43 21.69 9.59
C ARG A 178 15.39 21.16 10.66
N HIS A 179 15.06 21.33 11.94
CA HIS A 179 16.00 21.09 13.03
C HIS A 179 15.52 20.01 13.98
N SER A 180 14.35 20.22 14.57
CA SER A 180 13.73 19.31 15.52
C SER A 180 12.28 19.76 15.74
N HIS A 181 11.33 18.91 15.38
CA HIS A 181 9.91 19.13 15.57
C HIS A 181 9.33 18.00 16.39
N HIS A 182 8.64 18.35 17.47
CA HIS A 182 7.97 17.40 18.34
C HIS A 182 6.47 17.39 18.06
N ILE A 183 5.93 16.21 17.83
CA ILE A 183 4.50 16.05 17.64
C ILE A 183 3.81 16.00 19.00
N LYS A 184 2.82 16.87 19.19
CA LYS A 184 2.00 16.92 20.40
C LYS A 184 1.31 15.57 20.64
N ASP A 185 1.15 15.20 21.91
CA ASP A 185 0.38 14.02 22.29
C ASP A 185 -1.05 14.08 21.71
N GLY A 186 -1.56 12.92 21.29
CA GLY A 186 -2.84 12.78 20.59
C GLY A 186 -2.92 13.42 19.19
N THR A 187 -1.80 13.88 18.62
CA THR A 187 -1.74 14.40 17.25
C THR A 187 -0.92 13.47 16.36
N TRP A 188 -1.44 13.15 15.18
CA TRP A 188 -0.69 12.51 14.11
C TRP A 188 -0.48 13.50 12.98
N GLU A 189 0.66 13.42 12.30
CA GLU A 189 0.94 14.26 11.13
C GLU A 189 1.07 13.39 9.87
N LYS A 190 0.40 13.77 8.79
CA LYS A 190 0.60 13.18 7.46
C LYS A 190 1.28 14.20 6.57
N ILE A 191 2.48 13.86 6.12
CA ILE A 191 3.20 14.62 5.10
C ILE A 191 2.78 14.10 3.73
N THR A 192 2.41 15.00 2.82
CA THR A 192 2.10 14.68 1.42
C THR A 192 3.04 15.44 0.50
N ILE A 193 3.79 14.71 -0.32
CA ILE A 193 4.78 15.26 -1.26
C ILE A 193 4.14 15.39 -2.64
N TRP A 194 4.08 16.61 -3.15
CA TRP A 194 3.48 16.95 -4.44
C TRP A 194 4.51 17.03 -5.57
N SER A 195 5.76 17.34 -5.24
CA SER A 195 6.91 17.41 -6.17
C SER A 195 8.22 17.23 -5.40
N GLY A 196 9.27 16.78 -6.08
CA GLY A 196 10.61 16.64 -5.51
C GLY A 196 10.79 15.48 -4.52
N LYS A 197 11.90 15.53 -3.76
CA LYS A 197 12.30 14.50 -2.77
C LYS A 197 12.68 15.12 -1.44
N ILE A 198 12.37 14.40 -0.36
CA ILE A 198 12.67 14.81 1.01
C ILE A 198 13.22 13.64 1.82
N LYS A 199 14.16 13.91 2.71
CA LYS A 199 14.62 12.98 3.73
C LYS A 199 13.96 13.34 5.06
N ILE A 200 13.38 12.36 5.73
CA ILE A 200 12.81 12.47 7.08
C ILE A 200 13.74 11.75 8.04
N PHE A 201 14.12 12.42 9.11
CA PHE A 201 14.89 11.86 10.21
C PHE A 201 13.99 11.74 11.44
N GLU A 202 13.82 10.54 11.96
CA GLU A 202 13.28 10.34 13.31
C GLU A 202 14.40 10.55 14.32
N LEU A 203 14.08 11.29 15.36
CA LEU A 203 15.01 11.73 16.37
C LEU A 203 14.63 11.16 17.73
N ARG A 204 15.62 10.98 18.60
CA ARG A 204 15.39 10.94 20.04
C ARG A 204 15.12 12.35 20.55
N GLU A 205 14.57 12.45 21.77
CA GLU A 205 14.35 13.73 22.44
C GLU A 205 15.63 14.58 22.57
N ASN A 206 16.80 13.94 22.71
CA ASN A 206 18.10 14.60 22.76
C ASN A 206 18.64 15.06 21.38
N GLY A 207 17.91 14.80 20.29
CA GLY A 207 18.28 15.18 18.92
C GLY A 207 19.07 14.13 18.13
N ASP A 208 19.43 13.00 18.73
CA ASP A 208 20.13 11.92 18.03
C ASP A 208 19.24 11.27 16.98
N VAL A 209 19.79 10.96 15.80
CA VAL A 209 19.05 10.29 14.73
C VAL A 209 18.82 8.82 15.08
N LEU A 210 17.55 8.42 15.16
CA LEU A 210 17.13 7.03 15.29
C LEU A 210 17.09 6.33 13.93
N ARG A 211 16.51 7.02 12.94
CA ARG A 211 16.24 6.47 11.62
C ARG A 211 16.17 7.59 10.61
N GLU A 212 16.58 7.30 9.37
CA GLU A 212 16.36 8.19 8.24
C GLU A 212 15.72 7.44 7.07
N CYS A 213 14.76 8.08 6.41
CA CYS A 213 14.07 7.53 5.25
C CYS A 213 13.89 8.62 4.19
N THR A 214 13.99 8.23 2.92
CA THR A 214 13.81 9.14 1.78
C THR A 214 12.47 8.86 1.11
N TYR A 215 11.75 9.94 0.82
CA TYR A 215 10.40 9.90 0.25
C TYR A 215 10.29 10.85 -0.93
N ASP A 216 9.35 10.55 -1.82
CA ASP A 216 9.05 11.31 -3.03
C ASP A 216 7.59 11.12 -3.45
N THR A 217 7.22 11.64 -4.62
CA THR A 217 5.85 11.54 -5.14
C THR A 217 5.38 10.10 -5.35
N SER A 218 6.32 9.19 -5.64
CA SER A 218 6.03 7.77 -5.84
C SER A 218 6.04 7.03 -4.51
N ASN A 219 6.92 7.37 -3.56
CA ASN A 219 7.04 6.76 -2.24
C ASN A 219 6.72 7.78 -1.14
N GLN A 220 5.44 7.93 -0.80
CA GLN A 220 4.98 8.86 0.23
C GLN A 220 5.32 8.37 1.65
N PRO A 221 5.56 9.27 2.62
CA PRO A 221 5.79 8.87 3.99
C PRO A 221 4.50 8.34 4.66
N PRO A 222 4.62 7.43 5.64
CA PRO A 222 3.52 7.08 6.52
C PRO A 222 3.10 8.29 7.39
N PHE A 223 2.05 8.16 8.21
CA PHE A 223 1.84 9.17 9.24
C PHE A 223 2.95 9.06 10.28
N ILE A 224 3.22 10.18 10.93
CA ILE A 224 4.13 10.28 12.05
C ILE A 224 3.29 10.27 13.34
N GLU A 225 3.68 9.45 14.30
CA GLU A 225 2.93 9.19 15.52
C GLU A 225 3.06 10.32 16.57
N PRO A 226 2.09 10.48 17.48
CA PRO A 226 2.20 11.38 18.61
C PRO A 226 3.49 11.15 19.39
N GLN A 227 4.02 12.23 19.97
CA GLN A 227 5.26 12.21 20.75
C GLN A 227 6.53 11.82 19.96
N THR A 228 6.44 11.73 18.64
CA THR A 228 7.61 11.54 17.78
C THR A 228 8.36 12.85 17.61
N TRP A 229 9.68 12.79 17.68
CA TRP A 229 10.56 13.86 17.27
C TRP A 229 11.08 13.59 15.86
N TYR A 230 10.99 14.57 14.97
CA TYR A 230 11.54 14.43 13.62
C TYR A 230 12.09 15.73 13.06
N LYS A 231 12.89 15.63 11.99
CA LYS A 231 13.24 16.75 11.13
C LYS A 231 13.23 16.36 9.65
N LEU A 232 13.15 17.36 8.80
CA LEU A 232 13.05 17.27 7.35
C LEU A 232 14.28 17.90 6.69
N SER A 233 14.81 17.24 5.68
CA SER A 233 15.85 17.79 4.81
C SER A 233 15.40 17.66 3.35
N PRO A 234 15.15 18.78 2.65
CA PRO A 234 14.94 18.75 1.21
C PRO A 234 16.13 18.09 0.51
N LEU A 235 15.85 17.22 -0.47
CA LEU A 235 16.88 16.61 -1.31
C LEU A 235 16.88 17.18 -2.74
N THR A 236 15.81 17.87 -3.13
CA THR A 236 15.70 18.54 -4.42
C THR A 236 15.12 19.95 -4.27
N GLU A 237 15.47 20.84 -5.20
CA GLU A 237 15.03 22.24 -5.17
C GLU A 237 13.53 22.40 -5.48
N ASP A 238 12.99 21.52 -6.32
CA ASP A 238 11.58 21.48 -6.75
C ASP A 238 10.63 20.89 -5.70
N LEU A 239 11.10 20.64 -4.47
CA LEU A 239 10.29 20.06 -3.40
C LEU A 239 9.08 20.95 -3.08
N VAL A 240 7.89 20.34 -3.15
CA VAL A 240 6.62 20.92 -2.68
C VAL A 240 5.89 19.87 -1.87
N PHE A 241 5.45 20.20 -0.65
CA PHE A 241 4.74 19.27 0.23
C PHE A 241 3.75 20.01 1.14
N SER A 242 2.81 19.28 1.75
CA SER A 242 1.89 19.78 2.78
C SER A 242 1.92 18.87 4.01
N ILE A 243 1.40 19.38 5.12
CA ILE A 243 1.20 18.60 6.36
C ILE A 243 -0.26 18.72 6.77
N ASP A 244 -0.88 17.57 7.01
CA ASP A 244 -2.22 17.46 7.58
C ASP A 244 -2.12 16.93 9.02
N LEU A 245 -2.83 17.55 9.94
CA LEU A 245 -2.89 17.18 11.35
C LEU A 245 -4.16 16.38 11.64
N PHE A 246 -3.99 15.28 12.33
CA PHE A 246 -5.05 14.32 12.64
C PHE A 246 -5.13 14.05 14.14
N CYS A 247 -6.34 13.78 14.63
CA CYS A 247 -6.59 13.29 15.98
C CYS A 247 -7.55 12.09 15.91
N LYS A 248 -7.72 11.36 17.02
CA LYS A 248 -8.77 10.34 17.09
C LYS A 248 -10.15 10.96 16.93
N LYS A 249 -11.08 10.22 16.32
CA LYS A 249 -12.48 10.66 16.14
C LYS A 249 -13.16 11.05 17.47
N SER A 250 -12.83 10.38 18.56
CA SER A 250 -13.33 10.71 19.91
C SER A 250 -12.91 12.10 20.40
N ASP A 251 -11.77 12.59 19.93
CA ASP A 251 -11.09 13.76 20.50
C ASP A 251 -11.31 15.00 19.63
N PHE A 252 -11.97 14.85 18.48
CA PHE A 252 -12.13 15.92 17.46
C PHE A 252 -12.84 17.16 17.98
N LEU A 253 -13.83 17.01 18.87
CA LEU A 253 -14.56 18.13 19.46
C LEU A 253 -13.73 18.93 20.48
N HIS A 254 -12.54 18.46 20.83
CA HIS A 254 -11.64 19.04 21.82
C HIS A 254 -10.38 19.67 21.21
N GLN A 255 -10.26 19.74 19.87
CA GLN A 255 -9.11 20.30 19.15
C GLN A 255 -9.32 21.72 18.63
#